data_AF-A0A955VC71-F1
#
_entry.id   AF-A0A955VC71-F1
#
_cell.length_a   1.000
_cell.length_b   1.000
_cell.length_c   1.000
_cell.angle_alpha   90.00
_cell.angle_beta   90.00
_cell.angle_gamma   90.00
#
_symmetry.space_group_name_H-M   'P 1'
#
loop_
_entity.id
_entity.type
_entity.pdbx_description
1 polymer ?
#
loop_
_entity_poly.entity_id
_entity_poly.type
_entity_poly.pdbx_seq_one_letter_code
_entity_poly.pdbx_strand_id
1 'polypeptide(L)'
;MSARREAPREVNYDDVDDVIGIASEMEDVARERLSVEELESVARDLEIPTEYVRPAVDELRRRRAAELAAVAARQRKRRLAFAVAGGVIVALTLWVVVTGSGLSGLVTDAARQRAQVVNVMQRQAATTAGLAGGGGGATERERHAELSGAENRVRVERKRYDDVVAEYNAGAVGFPGGLARTLYGLPKTLPFSTEIGTW
;
A
#
# COMPACT_ATOMS: atom_id res chain seq x y z
N MET A 1 12.60 -47.83 11.07
CA MET A 1 13.18 -46.50 10.75
C MET A 1 12.13 -45.46 11.09
N SER A 2 12.25 -44.84 12.26
CA SER A 2 11.33 -43.84 12.78
C SER A 2 11.98 -42.46 12.62
N ALA A 3 11.40 -41.59 11.81
CA ALA A 3 11.67 -40.15 11.86
C ALA A 3 10.35 -39.46 12.16
N ARG A 4 10.07 -39.28 13.45
CA ARG A 4 8.89 -38.57 13.94
C ARG A 4 9.11 -37.08 13.72
N ARG A 5 8.13 -36.44 13.10
CA ARG A 5 8.02 -34.99 12.86
C ARG A 5 8.27 -34.21 14.16
N GLU A 6 9.17 -33.22 14.14
CA GLU A 6 9.22 -32.18 15.16
C GLU A 6 7.98 -31.28 14.98
N ALA A 7 7.15 -31.26 16.03
CA ALA A 7 5.97 -30.41 16.15
C ALA A 7 6.40 -28.94 16.34
N PRO A 8 5.54 -27.97 15.97
CA PRO A 8 5.82 -26.54 16.17
C PRO A 8 6.12 -26.28 17.65
N ARG A 9 7.18 -25.50 17.92
CA ARG A 9 7.54 -25.05 19.28
C ARG A 9 6.33 -24.37 19.92
N GLU A 10 5.68 -25.10 20.80
CA GLU A 10 4.65 -24.62 21.71
C GLU A 10 5.31 -23.57 22.60
N VAL A 11 4.85 -22.32 22.51
CA VAL A 11 5.33 -21.26 23.39
C VAL A 11 4.84 -21.61 24.78
N ASN A 12 5.77 -21.96 25.67
CA ASN A 12 5.47 -22.27 27.05
C ASN A 12 4.97 -21.01 27.75
N TYR A 13 3.72 -21.01 28.19
CA TYR A 13 3.10 -19.88 28.89
C TYR A 13 3.62 -19.72 30.33
N ASP A 14 4.33 -20.72 30.88
CA ASP A 14 4.92 -20.66 32.22
C ASP A 14 6.08 -19.65 32.31
N ASP A 15 6.75 -19.30 31.20
CA ASP A 15 7.82 -18.29 31.18
C ASP A 15 7.28 -16.85 31.27
N VAL A 16 5.97 -16.64 31.10
CA VAL A 16 5.34 -15.31 31.16
C VAL A 16 5.13 -14.88 32.62
N ASP A 17 4.85 -15.82 33.52
CA ASP A 17 4.65 -15.53 34.94
C ASP A 17 5.97 -15.14 35.65
N ASP A 18 7.11 -15.71 35.24
CA ASP A 18 8.44 -15.31 35.73
C ASP A 18 8.82 -13.90 35.24
N VAL A 19 8.43 -13.53 34.01
CA VAL A 19 8.63 -12.16 33.50
C VAL A 19 7.75 -11.15 34.23
N ILE A 20 6.53 -11.53 34.62
CA ILE A 20 5.65 -10.70 35.46
C ILE A 20 6.22 -10.60 36.88
N GLY A 21 6.75 -11.69 37.45
CA GLY A 21 7.43 -11.70 38.75
C GLY A 21 8.65 -10.78 38.79
N ILE A 22 9.52 -10.88 37.78
CA ILE A 22 10.69 -9.99 37.64
C ILE A 22 10.25 -8.54 37.37
N ALA A 23 9.17 -8.32 36.61
CA ALA A 23 8.64 -6.98 36.39
C ALA A 23 8.07 -6.36 37.68
N SER A 24 7.38 -7.14 38.52
CA SER A 24 6.88 -6.71 39.83
C SER A 24 8.02 -6.46 40.82
N GLU A 25 9.06 -7.28 40.83
CA GLU A 25 10.26 -7.06 41.64
C GLU A 25 11.03 -5.81 41.19
N MET A 26 11.15 -5.54 39.89
CA MET A 26 11.72 -4.30 39.36
C MET A 26 10.82 -3.07 39.61
N GLU A 27 9.51 -3.24 39.70
CA GLU A 27 8.57 -2.18 40.13
C GLU A 27 8.71 -1.87 41.62
N ASP A 28 8.97 -2.87 42.46
CA ASP A 28 9.16 -2.71 43.90
C ASP A 28 10.52 -2.10 44.26
N VAL A 29 11.57 -2.37 43.49
CA VAL A 29 12.85 -1.62 43.60
C VAL A 29 12.69 -0.15 43.15
N ALA A 30 11.75 0.14 42.24
CA ALA A 30 11.37 1.53 41.95
C ALA A 30 10.49 2.15 43.06
N ARG A 31 9.80 1.32 43.85
CA ARG A 31 8.94 1.67 44.99
C ARG A 31 9.75 1.95 46.27
N GLU A 32 10.94 1.37 46.44
CA GLU A 32 11.91 1.68 47.51
C GLU A 32 12.66 3.02 47.30
N ARG A 33 12.11 3.94 46.51
CA ARG A 33 12.55 5.33 46.48
C ARG A 33 11.76 6.07 47.55
N LEU A 34 12.38 6.39 48.71
CA LEU A 34 11.75 7.21 49.77
C LEU A 34 10.88 8.30 49.10
N SER A 35 9.57 8.22 49.33
CA SER A 35 8.69 9.31 48.90
C SER A 35 9.12 10.60 49.59
N VAL A 36 8.76 11.76 49.03
CA VAL A 36 9.12 13.04 49.67
C VAL A 36 8.58 13.07 51.09
N GLU A 37 7.38 12.51 51.27
CA GLU A 37 6.72 12.29 52.54
C GLU A 37 7.49 11.34 53.47
N GLU A 38 8.08 10.26 52.94
CA GLU A 38 8.93 9.32 53.70
C GLU A 38 10.25 9.96 54.13
N LEU A 39 10.87 10.76 53.26
CA LEU A 39 12.12 11.46 53.57
C LEU A 39 11.89 12.50 54.66
N GLU A 40 10.76 13.22 54.60
CA GLU A 40 10.33 14.13 55.66
C GLU A 40 9.96 13.40 56.96
N SER A 41 9.39 12.18 56.88
CA SER A 41 9.09 11.34 58.04
C SER A 41 10.37 10.84 58.72
N VAL A 42 11.28 10.23 57.97
CA VAL A 42 12.55 9.71 58.50
C VAL A 42 13.42 10.84 59.03
N ALA A 43 13.44 12.00 58.39
CA ALA A 43 14.14 13.17 58.92
C ALA A 43 13.54 13.69 60.24
N ARG A 44 12.21 13.59 60.41
CA ARG A 44 11.51 13.93 61.65
C ARG A 44 11.82 12.92 62.76
N ASP A 45 11.85 11.63 62.41
CA ASP A 45 12.16 10.53 63.34
C ASP A 45 13.62 10.57 63.83
N LEU A 46 14.53 11.07 62.99
CA LEU A 46 15.95 11.27 63.31
C LEU A 46 16.28 12.68 63.83
N GLU A 47 15.28 13.53 64.09
CA GLU A 47 15.41 14.91 64.59
C GLU A 47 16.36 15.80 63.76
N ILE A 48 16.43 15.58 62.44
CA ILE A 48 17.29 16.35 61.54
C ILE A 48 16.69 17.76 61.32
N PRO A 49 17.45 18.86 61.54
CA PRO A 49 16.93 20.21 61.32
C PRO A 49 16.46 20.43 59.87
N THR A 50 15.28 21.06 59.71
CA THR A 50 14.62 21.22 58.40
C THR A 50 15.43 22.01 57.36
N GLU A 51 16.38 22.84 57.80
CA GLU A 51 17.33 23.55 56.94
C GLU A 51 18.22 22.62 56.11
N TYR A 52 18.53 21.42 56.62
CA TYR A 52 19.32 20.40 55.91
C TYR A 52 18.46 19.47 55.05
N VAL A 53 17.17 19.34 55.37
CA VAL A 53 16.22 18.46 54.67
C VAL A 53 15.63 19.14 53.42
N ARG A 54 15.34 20.45 53.50
CA ARG A 54 14.73 21.22 52.41
C ARG A 54 15.48 21.14 51.07
N PRO A 55 16.81 21.32 51.01
CA PRO A 55 17.54 21.22 49.75
C PRO A 55 17.46 19.82 49.13
N ALA A 56 17.48 18.76 49.96
CA ALA A 56 17.37 17.38 49.52
C ALA A 56 15.96 17.06 48.98
N VAL A 57 14.92 17.56 49.66
CA VAL A 57 13.53 17.45 49.21
C VAL A 57 13.29 18.18 47.88
N ASP A 58 13.80 19.41 47.75
CA ASP A 58 13.64 20.22 46.54
C ASP A 58 14.39 19.62 45.33
N GLU A 59 15.55 19.02 45.55
CA GLU A 59 16.28 18.27 44.52
C GLU A 59 15.53 17.00 44.11
N LEU A 60 14.98 16.24 45.07
CA LEU A 60 14.20 15.03 44.79
C LEU A 60 12.92 15.35 44.02
N ARG A 61 12.20 16.43 44.38
CA ARG A 61 11.03 16.93 43.64
C ARG A 61 11.39 17.32 42.21
N ARG A 62 12.51 18.03 42.01
CA ARG A 62 13.00 18.40 40.66
C ARG A 62 13.33 17.18 39.81
N ARG A 63 14.03 16.20 40.39
CA ARG A 63 14.35 14.94 39.69
C ARG A 63 13.10 14.14 39.33
N ARG A 64 12.14 13.98 40.25
CA ARG A 64 10.87 13.29 39.95
C ARG A 64 10.05 14.05 38.89
N ALA A 65 9.98 15.38 38.96
CA ALA A 65 9.32 16.18 37.93
C ALA A 65 9.97 15.97 36.56
N ALA A 66 11.30 15.90 36.49
CA ALA A 66 12.04 15.60 35.27
C ALA A 66 11.83 14.16 34.78
N GLU A 67 11.82 13.17 35.67
CA GLU A 67 11.55 11.76 35.35
C GLU A 67 10.13 11.55 34.82
N LEU A 68 9.12 12.10 35.50
CA LEU A 68 7.72 12.06 35.08
C LEU A 68 7.52 12.77 33.73
N ALA A 69 8.15 13.93 33.54
CA ALA A 69 8.15 14.63 32.26
C ALA A 69 8.84 13.82 31.15
N ALA A 70 9.95 13.13 31.46
CA ALA A 70 10.65 12.26 30.52
C ALA A 70 9.81 11.02 30.14
N VAL A 71 9.12 10.39 31.09
CA VAL A 71 8.20 9.27 30.84
C VAL A 71 7.02 9.72 29.98
N ALA A 72 6.38 10.84 30.31
CA ALA A 72 5.29 11.42 29.52
C ALA A 72 5.73 11.80 28.10
N ALA A 73 6.94 12.38 27.95
CA ALA A 73 7.52 12.69 26.65
C ALA A 73 7.82 11.43 25.83
N ARG A 74 8.34 10.37 26.46
CA ARG A 74 8.56 9.06 25.80
C ARG A 74 7.24 8.46 25.33
N GLN A 75 6.19 8.48 26.16
CA GLN A 75 4.86 7.98 25.78
C GLN A 75 4.26 8.80 24.62
N ARG A 76 4.33 10.13 24.65
CA ARG A 76 3.82 10.99 23.58
C ARG A 76 4.55 10.72 22.26
N LYS A 77 5.89 10.59 22.28
CA LYS A 77 6.68 10.22 21.11
C LYS A 77 6.28 8.87 20.53
N ARG A 78 6.08 7.84 21.38
CA ARG A 78 5.62 6.51 20.94
C ARG A 78 4.23 6.56 20.32
N ARG A 79 3.26 7.24 20.96
CA ARG A 79 1.89 7.38 20.41
C ARG A 79 1.89 8.09 19.05
N LEU A 80 2.66 9.17 18.92
CA LEU A 80 2.82 9.86 17.64
C LEU A 80 3.47 8.96 16.59
N ALA A 81 4.51 8.20 16.95
CA ALA A 81 5.16 7.26 16.04
C ALA A 81 4.17 6.18 15.54
N PHE A 82 3.35 5.62 16.42
CA PHE A 82 2.30 4.67 16.02
C PHE A 82 1.22 5.31 15.15
N ALA A 83 0.80 6.53 15.45
CA ALA A 83 -0.16 7.26 14.63
C ALA A 83 0.38 7.54 13.21
N VAL A 84 1.66 7.93 13.10
CA VAL A 84 2.32 8.13 11.81
C VAL A 84 2.44 6.81 11.05
N ALA A 85 2.89 5.75 11.71
CA ALA A 85 3.00 4.43 11.08
C ALA A 85 1.65 3.92 10.57
N GLY A 86 0.59 4.05 11.37
CA GLY A 86 -0.78 3.73 10.96
C GLY A 86 -1.24 4.58 9.77
N GLY A 87 -0.96 5.88 9.79
CA GLY A 87 -1.27 6.79 8.68
C GLY A 87 -0.58 6.40 7.38
N VAL A 88 0.68 6.00 7.43
CA VAL A 88 1.43 5.51 6.25
C VAL A 88 0.79 4.24 5.68
N ILE A 89 0.39 3.29 6.53
CA ILE A 89 -0.29 2.06 6.08
C ILE A 89 -1.63 2.38 5.40
N VAL A 90 -2.42 3.29 5.98
CA VAL A 90 -3.68 3.74 5.37
C VAL A 90 -3.43 4.44 4.03
N ALA A 91 -2.40 5.28 3.92
CA ALA A 91 -2.05 5.92 2.66
C ALA A 91 -1.61 4.91 1.59
N LEU A 92 -0.78 3.93 1.96
CA LEU A 92 -0.34 2.87 1.03
C LEU A 92 -1.50 1.99 0.56
N THR A 93 -2.39 1.61 1.46
CA THR A 93 -3.59 0.83 1.11
C THR A 93 -4.52 1.63 0.20
N LEU A 94 -4.78 2.91 0.51
CA LEU A 94 -5.56 3.79 -0.36
C LEU A 94 -4.92 3.94 -1.74
N TRP A 95 -3.59 4.08 -1.82
CA TRP A 95 -2.88 4.20 -3.09
C TRP A 95 -3.07 2.94 -3.95
N VAL A 96 -2.97 1.75 -3.36
CA VAL A 96 -3.21 0.48 -4.05
C VAL A 96 -4.65 0.36 -4.55
N VAL A 97 -5.63 0.80 -3.75
CA VAL A 97 -7.04 0.81 -4.16
C VAL A 97 -7.25 1.74 -5.35
N VAL A 98 -6.74 2.97 -5.30
CA VAL A 98 -6.86 3.95 -6.38
C VAL A 98 -6.21 3.41 -7.66
N THR A 99 -4.98 2.91 -7.59
CA THR A 99 -4.30 2.32 -8.74
C THR A 99 -5.07 1.12 -9.31
N GLY A 100 -5.59 0.23 -8.45
CA GLY A 100 -6.35 -0.93 -8.91
C GLY A 100 -7.64 -0.55 -9.64
N SER A 101 -8.36 0.47 -9.15
CA SER A 101 -9.55 0.98 -9.82
C SER A 101 -9.22 1.60 -11.19
N GLY A 102 -8.12 2.36 -11.29
CA GLY A 102 -7.65 2.92 -12.56
C GLY A 102 -7.24 1.85 -13.57
N LEU A 103 -6.46 0.85 -13.14
CA LEU A 103 -6.07 -0.29 -13.99
C LEU A 103 -7.28 -1.09 -14.48
N SER A 104 -8.27 -1.30 -13.61
CA SER A 104 -9.52 -1.96 -14.00
C SER A 104 -10.25 -1.19 -15.10
N GLY A 105 -10.27 0.15 -14.99
CA GLY A 105 -10.79 1.04 -16.03
C GLY A 105 -10.08 0.86 -17.37
N LEU A 106 -8.74 0.87 -17.36
CA LEU A 106 -7.94 0.68 -18.58
C LEU A 106 -8.19 -0.68 -19.26
N VAL A 107 -8.41 -1.75 -18.50
CA VAL A 107 -8.80 -3.05 -19.07
C VAL A 107 -10.16 -2.96 -19.76
N THR A 108 -11.13 -2.30 -19.13
CA THR A 108 -12.45 -2.10 -19.76
C THR A 108 -12.36 -1.23 -21.02
N ASP A 109 -11.48 -0.24 -21.02
CA ASP A 109 -11.29 0.68 -22.14
C ASP A 109 -10.61 -0.01 -23.32
N ALA A 110 -9.59 -0.81 -23.05
CA ALA A 110 -8.95 -1.65 -24.05
C ALA A 110 -9.96 -2.62 -24.69
N ALA A 111 -10.84 -3.24 -23.89
CA ALA A 111 -11.90 -4.09 -24.41
C ALA A 111 -12.90 -3.33 -25.29
N ARG A 112 -13.28 -2.10 -24.90
CA ARG A 112 -14.16 -1.22 -25.69
C ARG A 112 -13.52 -0.83 -27.02
N GLN A 113 -12.26 -0.41 -27.00
CA GLN A 113 -11.53 -0.01 -28.21
C GLN A 113 -11.25 -1.20 -29.13
N ARG A 114 -10.98 -2.39 -28.58
CA ARG A 114 -10.88 -3.62 -29.38
C ARG A 114 -12.16 -3.86 -30.19
N ALA A 115 -13.34 -3.68 -29.59
CA ALA A 115 -14.61 -3.79 -30.33
C ALA A 115 -14.74 -2.72 -31.44
N GLN A 116 -14.24 -1.49 -31.21
CA GLN A 116 -14.22 -0.45 -32.25
C GLN A 116 -13.31 -0.84 -33.44
N VAL A 117 -12.13 -1.39 -33.16
CA VAL A 117 -11.23 -1.90 -34.21
C VAL A 117 -11.94 -2.97 -35.05
N VAL A 118 -12.60 -3.94 -34.40
CA VAL A 118 -13.37 -4.98 -35.09
C VAL A 118 -14.47 -4.37 -35.97
N ASN A 119 -15.22 -3.40 -35.45
CA ASN A 119 -16.28 -2.73 -36.21
C ASN A 119 -15.74 -1.96 -37.44
N VAL A 120 -14.55 -1.38 -37.35
CA VAL A 120 -13.92 -0.71 -38.51
C VAL A 120 -13.35 -1.73 -39.49
N MET A 121 -12.78 -2.84 -39.02
CA MET A 121 -12.30 -3.94 -39.88
C MET A 121 -13.44 -4.61 -40.66
N GLN A 122 -14.59 -4.85 -40.01
CA GLN A 122 -15.78 -5.36 -40.68
C GLN A 122 -16.28 -4.40 -41.77
N ARG A 123 -16.30 -3.10 -41.47
CA ARG A 123 -16.65 -2.07 -42.47
C ARG A 123 -15.66 -2.01 -43.62
N GLN A 124 -14.35 -2.13 -43.35
CA GLN A 124 -13.33 -2.23 -44.39
C GLN A 124 -13.58 -3.46 -45.28
N ALA A 125 -13.87 -4.61 -44.69
CA ALA A 125 -14.18 -5.84 -45.46
C ALA A 125 -15.40 -5.66 -46.36
N ALA A 126 -16.46 -5.00 -45.88
CA ALA A 126 -17.64 -4.67 -46.68
C ALA A 126 -17.31 -3.72 -47.84
N THR A 127 -16.52 -2.66 -47.60
CA THR A 127 -16.04 -1.76 -48.65
C THR A 127 -15.23 -2.52 -49.70
N THR A 128 -14.25 -3.33 -49.30
CA THR A 128 -13.42 -4.12 -50.22
C THR A 128 -14.28 -5.08 -51.06
N ALA A 129 -15.26 -5.75 -50.44
CA ALA A 129 -16.18 -6.64 -51.15
C ALA A 129 -17.07 -5.89 -52.15
N GLY A 130 -17.60 -4.73 -51.78
CA GLY A 130 -18.42 -3.89 -52.66
C GLY A 130 -17.64 -3.42 -53.90
N LEU A 131 -16.39 -2.98 -53.69
CA LEU A 131 -15.50 -2.56 -54.77
C LEU A 131 -15.07 -3.72 -55.68
N ALA A 132 -14.88 -4.93 -55.13
CA ALA A 132 -14.57 -6.12 -55.92
C ALA A 132 -15.78 -6.63 -56.73
N GLY A 133 -17.00 -6.42 -56.25
CA GLY A 133 -18.25 -6.85 -56.90
C GLY A 133 -18.64 -6.04 -58.14
N GLY A 134 -17.83 -5.06 -58.58
CA GLY A 134 -18.08 -4.26 -59.78
C GLY A 134 -19.23 -3.25 -59.67
N GLY A 135 -19.71 -3.00 -58.45
CA GLY A 135 -20.87 -2.16 -58.16
C GLY A 135 -20.58 -0.67 -58.27
N GLY A 136 -20.53 -0.12 -59.48
CA GLY A 136 -20.62 1.32 -59.71
C GLY A 136 -19.57 1.87 -60.67
N GLY A 137 -19.94 2.86 -61.47
CA GLY A 137 -19.07 3.56 -62.43
C GLY A 137 -17.95 4.40 -61.80
N ALA A 138 -17.43 4.01 -60.63
CA ALA A 138 -16.33 4.65 -59.94
C ALA A 138 -15.00 4.40 -60.67
N THR A 139 -14.24 5.47 -60.86
CA THR A 139 -12.90 5.46 -61.46
C THR A 139 -11.91 4.69 -60.58
N GLU A 140 -10.82 4.20 -61.18
CA GLU A 140 -9.75 3.50 -60.45
C GLU A 140 -9.19 4.35 -59.28
N ARG A 141 -9.07 5.67 -59.50
CA ARG A 141 -8.59 6.61 -58.49
C ARG A 141 -9.53 6.70 -57.29
N GLU A 142 -10.83 6.70 -57.52
CA GLU A 142 -11.84 6.74 -56.45
C GLU A 142 -11.83 5.45 -55.63
N ARG A 143 -11.71 4.28 -56.30
CA ARG A 143 -11.60 2.98 -55.60
C ARG A 143 -10.35 2.92 -54.72
N HIS A 144 -9.20 3.36 -55.23
CA HIS A 144 -7.98 3.44 -54.41
C HIS A 144 -8.10 4.42 -53.24
N ALA A 145 -8.71 5.58 -53.44
CA ALA A 145 -8.92 6.56 -52.37
C ALA A 145 -9.82 6.00 -51.27
N GLU A 146 -10.89 5.28 -51.63
CA GLU A 146 -11.82 4.68 -50.67
C GLU A 146 -11.16 3.55 -49.85
N LEU A 147 -10.40 2.67 -50.50
CA LEU A 147 -9.61 1.62 -49.84
C LEU A 147 -8.57 2.21 -48.88
N SER A 148 -7.79 3.17 -49.35
CA SER A 148 -6.80 3.88 -48.53
C SER A 148 -7.45 4.57 -47.32
N GLY A 149 -8.63 5.18 -47.52
CA GLY A 149 -9.43 5.76 -46.44
C GLY A 149 -9.88 4.72 -45.41
N ALA A 150 -10.28 3.52 -45.85
CA ALA A 150 -10.69 2.42 -44.97
C ALA A 150 -9.51 1.85 -44.17
N GLU A 151 -8.37 1.62 -44.83
CA GLU A 151 -7.12 1.18 -44.19
C GLU A 151 -6.64 2.20 -43.14
N ASN A 152 -6.71 3.49 -43.48
CA ASN A 152 -6.33 4.55 -42.57
C ASN A 152 -7.18 4.56 -41.30
N ARG A 153 -8.50 4.33 -41.40
CA ARG A 153 -9.37 4.23 -40.22
C ARG A 153 -8.98 3.05 -39.34
N VAL A 154 -8.72 1.87 -39.91
CA VAL A 154 -8.26 0.70 -39.12
C VAL A 154 -6.94 1.01 -38.41
N ARG A 155 -5.99 1.62 -39.11
CA ARG A 155 -4.69 2.00 -38.53
C ARG A 155 -4.85 2.97 -37.36
N VAL A 156 -5.74 3.96 -37.47
CA VAL A 156 -6.01 4.93 -36.40
C VAL A 156 -6.66 4.26 -35.18
N GLU A 157 -7.65 3.40 -35.37
CA GLU A 157 -8.30 2.73 -34.23
C GLU A 157 -7.36 1.71 -33.56
N ARG A 158 -6.53 0.99 -34.33
CA ARG A 158 -5.50 0.11 -33.76
C ARG A 158 -4.51 0.89 -32.90
N LYS A 159 -4.08 2.07 -33.37
CA LYS A 159 -3.22 2.95 -32.58
C LYS A 159 -3.90 3.36 -31.27
N ARG A 160 -5.17 3.76 -31.30
CA ARG A 160 -5.92 4.14 -30.08
C ARG A 160 -5.99 3.00 -29.08
N TYR A 161 -6.26 1.77 -29.56
CA TYR A 161 -6.20 0.56 -28.76
C TYR A 161 -4.81 0.36 -28.13
N ASP A 162 -3.75 0.48 -28.93
CA ASP A 162 -2.36 0.33 -28.46
C ASP A 162 -1.97 1.38 -27.42
N ASP A 163 -2.47 2.61 -27.54
CA ASP A 163 -2.22 3.68 -26.58
C ASP A 163 -2.77 3.31 -25.18
N VAL A 164 -3.99 2.75 -25.12
CA VAL A 164 -4.59 2.28 -23.84
C VAL A 164 -3.87 1.05 -23.30
N VAL A 165 -3.48 0.12 -24.17
CA VAL A 165 -2.68 -1.05 -23.78
C VAL A 165 -1.33 -0.63 -23.19
N ALA A 166 -0.67 0.37 -23.77
CA ALA A 166 0.59 0.90 -23.28
C ALA A 166 0.42 1.52 -21.89
N GLU A 167 -0.64 2.31 -21.68
CA GLU A 167 -0.95 2.91 -20.37
C GLU A 167 -1.19 1.84 -19.30
N TYR A 168 -1.97 0.81 -19.64
CA TYR A 168 -2.20 -0.33 -18.75
C TYR A 168 -0.90 -1.04 -18.40
N ASN A 169 -0.11 -1.42 -19.42
CA ASN A 169 1.11 -2.18 -19.25
C ASN A 169 2.16 -1.41 -18.42
N ALA A 170 2.27 -0.09 -18.62
CA ALA A 170 3.14 0.76 -17.83
C ALA A 170 2.68 0.86 -16.37
N GLY A 171 1.38 1.05 -16.14
CA GLY A 171 0.80 1.17 -14.80
C GLY A 171 0.72 -0.14 -14.02
N ALA A 172 0.70 -1.29 -14.70
CA ALA A 172 0.57 -2.62 -14.09
C ALA A 172 1.92 -3.19 -13.58
N VAL A 173 3.05 -2.55 -13.89
CA VAL A 173 4.39 -2.97 -13.49
C VAL A 173 4.84 -2.26 -12.22
N GLY A 174 5.58 -2.95 -11.34
CA GLY A 174 6.16 -2.37 -10.13
C GLY A 174 5.15 -2.12 -9.01
N PHE A 175 5.54 -1.35 -7.98
CA PHE A 175 4.63 -0.94 -6.90
C PHE A 175 4.08 0.46 -7.20
N PRO A 176 2.77 0.72 -7.00
CA PRO A 176 1.73 -0.18 -6.46
C PRO A 176 1.04 -1.09 -7.51
N GLY A 177 1.30 -0.91 -8.80
CA GLY A 177 0.60 -1.55 -9.91
C GLY A 177 0.52 -3.08 -9.85
N GLY A 178 1.63 -3.76 -9.59
CA GLY A 178 1.71 -5.22 -9.53
C GLY A 178 0.93 -5.83 -8.35
N LEU A 179 0.87 -5.12 -7.22
CA LEU A 179 0.03 -5.53 -6.09
C LEU A 179 -1.45 -5.31 -6.41
N ALA A 180 -1.79 -4.12 -6.93
CA ALA A 180 -3.14 -3.79 -7.35
C ALA A 180 -3.67 -4.80 -8.38
N ARG A 181 -2.88 -5.13 -9.40
CA ARG A 181 -3.20 -6.15 -10.40
C ARG A 181 -3.53 -7.51 -9.77
N THR A 182 -2.75 -7.93 -8.77
CA THR A 182 -2.95 -9.22 -8.10
C THR A 182 -4.23 -9.21 -7.26
N LEU A 183 -4.49 -8.13 -6.50
CA LEU A 183 -5.68 -7.98 -5.66
C LEU A 183 -6.97 -7.89 -6.48
N TYR A 184 -6.94 -7.21 -7.62
CA TYR A 184 -8.10 -7.03 -8.51
C TYR A 184 -8.23 -8.13 -9.58
N GLY A 185 -7.34 -9.13 -9.61
CA GLY A 185 -7.40 -10.23 -10.59
C GLY A 185 -7.16 -9.80 -12.03
N LEU A 186 -6.41 -8.73 -12.25
CA LEU A 186 -6.17 -8.14 -13.57
C LEU A 186 -5.01 -8.85 -14.33
N PRO A 187 -5.02 -8.83 -15.67
CA PRO A 187 -4.03 -9.53 -16.49
C PRO A 187 -2.61 -8.96 -16.34
N LYS A 188 -1.55 -9.78 -16.42
CA LYS A 188 -0.15 -9.30 -16.28
C LYS A 188 0.21 -8.20 -17.26
N THR A 189 -0.20 -8.38 -18.50
CA THR A 189 -0.07 -7.43 -19.60
C THR A 189 -1.28 -7.58 -20.51
N LEU A 190 -1.58 -6.54 -21.28
CA LEU A 190 -2.48 -6.60 -22.41
C LEU A 190 -1.65 -6.69 -23.71
N PRO A 191 -2.08 -7.50 -24.69
CA PRO A 191 -1.37 -7.64 -25.95
C PRO A 191 -1.59 -6.41 -26.86
N PHE A 192 -0.54 -5.99 -27.55
CA PHE A 192 -0.64 -4.96 -28.57
C PHE A 192 -1.36 -5.47 -29.82
N SER A 193 -1.84 -4.54 -30.66
CA SER A 193 -2.59 -4.82 -31.88
C SER A 193 -1.84 -5.71 -32.87
N THR A 194 -0.51 -5.65 -32.85
CA THR A 194 0.40 -6.47 -33.66
C THR A 194 0.54 -7.91 -33.15
N GLU A 195 0.25 -8.16 -31.88
CA GLU A 195 0.34 -9.48 -31.24
C GLU A 195 -0.99 -10.24 -31.32
N ILE A 196 -2.09 -9.54 -31.60
CA ILE A 196 -3.42 -10.12 -31.74
C ILE A 196 -3.52 -10.79 -33.12
N GLY A 197 -3.40 -12.12 -33.15
CA GLY A 197 -3.54 -12.92 -34.37
C GLY A 197 -4.97 -12.93 -34.94
N THR A 198 -5.98 -12.79 -34.07
CA THR A 198 -7.40 -12.78 -34.47
C THR A 198 -8.16 -11.69 -33.72
N TRP A 199 -8.74 -10.77 -34.47
CA TRP A 199 -9.58 -9.68 -33.97
C TRP A 199 -11.01 -10.13 -33.75
#